data_AF-A0A1X0FDF8-F1
#
_entry.id   AF-A0A1X0FDF8-F1
#
_cell.length_a   1.000
_cell.length_b   1.000
_cell.length_c   1.000
_cell.angle_alpha   90.00
_cell.angle_beta   90.00
_cell.angle_gamma   90.00
#
_symmetry.space_group_name_H-M   'P 1'
#
loop_
_entity.id
_entity.type
_entity.pdbx_description
1 polymer ?
#
loop_
_entity_poly.entity_id
_entity_poly.type
_entity_poly.pdbx_seq_one_letter_code
_entity_poly.pdbx_strand_id
1 'polypeptide(L)'
;MDDQDGCIDTAVIPNDRLTQRLHAKGMSHGRFATAVGVDVKTVRRWLANTNYNVRPDNARRAADVLGCSPHDLWPNQFQPFTGRALATNSGGPFTATLYPSRTQLPITAWQQHFAGATICIDILVLAATFLFDTLDGFLDTLLDAAARGVQVRFLIGDPDTATTILRGEEEGIGEAVIARCRTSAELLTPHANSPGLHIRTHDTTLYTSTFRVDDTMIINFHIYGSPGRNNPVLVLSRHQEPRLWATFEQAFARVWDNATPLPTKG
;
A
#
# COMPACT_ATOMS: atom_id res chain seq x y z
N MET A 1 -44.63 -32.39 31.49
CA MET A 1 -45.58 -32.46 30.37
C MET A 1 -45.38 -31.15 29.64
N ASP A 2 -44.27 -31.14 28.91
CA ASP A 2 -43.84 -30.03 28.07
C ASP A 2 -44.63 -30.10 26.78
N ASP A 3 -45.09 -28.94 26.32
CA ASP A 3 -45.14 -28.55 24.91
C ASP A 3 -45.82 -27.16 24.85
N GLN A 4 -45.00 -26.12 24.92
CA GLN A 4 -45.35 -24.81 24.36
C GLN A 4 -44.41 -24.56 23.19
N ASP A 5 -44.87 -24.99 22.02
CA ASP A 5 -44.33 -24.62 20.71
C ASP A 5 -44.34 -23.09 20.57
N GLY A 6 -43.15 -22.51 20.66
CA GLY A 6 -42.91 -21.09 20.39
C GLY A 6 -42.98 -20.82 18.89
N CYS A 7 -44.14 -20.39 18.41
CA CYS A 7 -44.25 -19.74 17.10
C CYS A 7 -43.62 -18.34 17.21
N ILE A 8 -42.34 -18.22 16.86
CA ILE A 8 -41.70 -16.91 16.64
C ILE A 8 -42.28 -16.38 15.33
N ASP A 9 -43.30 -15.52 15.45
CA ASP A 9 -43.88 -14.78 14.34
C ASP A 9 -42.80 -13.82 13.81
N THR A 10 -42.13 -14.23 12.73
CA THR A 10 -41.07 -13.43 12.12
C THR A 10 -41.72 -12.26 11.43
N ALA A 11 -41.57 -11.07 12.03
CA ALA A 11 -42.13 -9.83 11.49
C ALA A 11 -41.88 -9.73 9.98
N VAL A 12 -42.98 -9.60 9.23
CA VAL A 12 -42.94 -9.47 7.77
C VAL A 12 -42.44 -8.05 7.45
N ILE A 13 -41.16 -7.94 7.07
CA ILE A 13 -40.52 -6.67 6.72
C ILE A 13 -40.53 -6.52 5.19
N PRO A 14 -41.28 -5.56 4.62
CA PRO A 14 -41.31 -5.34 3.17
C PRO A 14 -39.90 -5.16 2.57
N ASN A 15 -39.70 -5.68 1.36
CA ASN A 15 -38.46 -5.48 0.61
C ASN A 15 -38.54 -4.20 -0.23
N ASP A 16 -38.32 -3.07 0.41
CA ASP A 16 -38.34 -1.75 -0.24
C ASP A 16 -37.24 -1.63 -1.32
N ARG A 17 -36.10 -2.29 -1.12
CA ARG A 17 -34.97 -2.27 -2.08
C ARG A 17 -35.35 -2.93 -3.40
N LEU A 18 -35.96 -4.11 -3.36
CA LEU A 18 -36.47 -4.79 -4.54
C LEU A 18 -37.59 -3.97 -5.20
N THR A 19 -38.49 -3.39 -4.40
CA THR A 19 -39.58 -2.55 -4.88
C THR A 19 -39.07 -1.33 -5.66
N GLN A 20 -38.11 -0.59 -5.08
CA GLN A 20 -37.49 0.58 -5.72
C GLN A 20 -36.78 0.22 -7.02
N ARG A 21 -36.06 -0.91 -7.07
CA ARG A 21 -35.34 -1.34 -8.28
C ARG A 21 -36.28 -1.76 -9.40
N LEU A 22 -37.39 -2.44 -9.09
CA LEU A 22 -38.43 -2.76 -10.06
C LEU A 22 -39.06 -1.49 -10.64
N HIS A 23 -39.37 -0.52 -9.77
CA HIS A 23 -39.91 0.77 -10.19
C HIS A 23 -38.93 1.54 -11.08
N ALA A 24 -37.65 1.61 -10.70
CA ALA A 24 -36.60 2.28 -11.48
C ALA A 24 -36.38 1.64 -12.86
N LYS A 25 -36.58 0.33 -12.99
CA LYS A 25 -36.51 -0.41 -14.27
C LYS A 25 -37.83 -0.44 -15.04
N GLY A 26 -38.90 0.15 -14.51
CA GLY A 26 -40.24 0.11 -15.11
C GLY A 26 -40.80 -1.31 -15.26
N MET A 27 -40.39 -2.25 -14.40
CA MET A 27 -40.77 -3.66 -14.49
C MET A 27 -41.99 -3.97 -13.63
N SER A 28 -43.02 -4.56 -14.26
CA SER A 28 -44.14 -5.15 -13.51
C SER A 28 -43.70 -6.48 -12.87
N HIS A 29 -44.38 -6.88 -11.79
CA HIS A 29 -44.07 -8.14 -11.09
C HIS A 29 -44.13 -9.36 -12.02
N GLY A 30 -45.06 -9.37 -12.98
CA GLY A 30 -45.18 -10.44 -13.97
C GLY A 30 -44.01 -10.48 -14.95
N ARG A 31 -43.61 -9.33 -15.51
CA ARG A 31 -42.45 -9.24 -16.43
C ARG A 31 -41.16 -9.63 -15.73
N PHE A 32 -40.99 -9.21 -14.48
CA PHE A 32 -39.85 -9.60 -13.67
C PHE A 32 -39.84 -11.10 -13.37
N ALA A 33 -40.99 -11.68 -12.98
CA ALA A 33 -41.12 -13.11 -12.74
C ALA A 33 -40.72 -13.94 -13.98
N THR A 34 -41.19 -13.54 -15.17
CA THR A 34 -40.81 -14.18 -16.44
C THR A 34 -39.32 -14.04 -16.73
N ALA A 35 -38.74 -12.85 -16.58
CA ALA A 35 -37.32 -12.61 -16.83
C ALA A 35 -36.40 -13.41 -15.89
N VAL A 36 -36.80 -13.53 -14.62
CA VAL A 36 -36.09 -14.33 -13.61
C VAL A 36 -36.41 -15.82 -13.74
N GLY A 37 -37.45 -16.20 -14.49
CA GLY A 37 -37.89 -17.59 -14.66
C GLY A 37 -38.45 -18.23 -13.39
N VAL A 38 -39.22 -17.47 -12.61
CA VAL A 38 -39.94 -17.92 -11.42
C VAL A 38 -41.43 -17.56 -11.51
N ASP A 39 -42.24 -18.14 -10.63
CA ASP A 39 -43.66 -17.79 -10.54
C ASP A 39 -43.88 -16.39 -9.91
N VAL A 40 -44.93 -15.68 -10.35
CA VAL A 40 -45.27 -14.34 -9.84
C VAL A 40 -45.57 -14.33 -8.33
N LYS A 41 -46.08 -15.44 -7.75
CA LYS A 41 -46.27 -15.58 -6.30
C LYS A 41 -44.93 -15.59 -5.56
N THR A 42 -43.88 -16.14 -6.17
CA THR A 42 -42.53 -16.12 -5.61
C THR A 42 -41.99 -14.69 -5.54
N VAL A 43 -42.18 -13.89 -6.59
CA VAL A 43 -41.83 -12.46 -6.59
C VAL A 43 -42.62 -11.70 -5.52
N ARG A 44 -43.92 -11.96 -5.38
CA ARG A 44 -44.74 -11.34 -4.32
C ARG A 44 -44.23 -11.69 -2.92
N ARG A 45 -43.77 -12.93 -2.69
CA ARG A 45 -43.15 -13.33 -1.41
C ARG A 45 -41.83 -12.59 -1.14
N TRP A 46 -40.99 -12.41 -2.16
CA TRP A 46 -39.75 -11.63 -2.04
C TRP A 46 -39.99 -10.16 -1.72
N LEU A 47 -41.06 -9.59 -2.28
CA LEU A 47 -41.47 -8.21 -2.03
C LEU A 47 -42.09 -8.03 -0.64
N ALA A 48 -42.89 -9.00 -0.19
CA ALA A 48 -43.55 -8.95 1.10
C ALA A 48 -42.56 -9.09 2.27
N ASN A 49 -41.49 -9.86 2.11
CA ASN A 49 -40.53 -10.10 3.18
C ASN A 49 -39.08 -10.10 2.68
N THR A 50 -38.29 -9.10 3.09
CA THR A 50 -36.85 -8.98 2.79
C THR A 50 -36.02 -10.11 3.42
N ASN A 51 -36.53 -10.75 4.48
CA ASN A 51 -35.90 -11.91 5.12
C ASN A 51 -36.40 -13.25 4.56
N TYR A 52 -37.26 -13.24 3.52
CA TYR A 52 -37.65 -14.48 2.85
C TYR A 52 -36.43 -15.18 2.26
N ASN A 53 -36.17 -16.43 2.64
CA ASN A 53 -35.01 -17.18 2.17
C ASN A 53 -35.03 -17.38 0.64
N VAL A 54 -34.18 -16.63 -0.07
CA VAL A 54 -34.08 -16.68 -1.53
C VAL A 54 -32.94 -17.60 -1.93
N ARG A 55 -33.24 -18.59 -2.79
CA ARG A 55 -32.20 -19.48 -3.35
C ARG A 55 -31.13 -18.66 -4.08
N PRO A 56 -29.83 -18.95 -3.89
CA PRO A 56 -28.74 -18.16 -4.49
C PRO A 56 -28.83 -17.98 -6.01
N ASP A 57 -29.28 -19.01 -6.74
CA ASP A 57 -29.47 -18.94 -8.19
C ASP A 57 -30.56 -17.94 -8.59
N ASN A 58 -31.70 -17.97 -7.89
CA ASN A 58 -32.80 -17.04 -8.11
C ASN A 58 -32.39 -15.61 -7.76
N ALA A 59 -31.66 -15.42 -6.66
CA ALA A 59 -31.17 -14.10 -6.26
C ALA A 59 -30.20 -13.52 -7.29
N ARG A 60 -29.32 -14.35 -7.87
CA ARG A 60 -28.41 -13.96 -8.95
C ARG A 60 -29.16 -13.54 -10.21
N ARG A 61 -30.07 -14.38 -10.69
CA ARG A 61 -30.89 -14.08 -11.88
C ARG A 61 -31.74 -12.83 -11.69
N ALA A 62 -32.32 -12.64 -10.51
CA ALA A 62 -33.03 -11.41 -10.14
C ALA A 62 -32.12 -10.18 -10.19
N ALA A 63 -30.92 -10.27 -9.63
CA ALA A 63 -29.95 -9.19 -9.61
C ALA A 63 -29.45 -8.84 -11.03
N ASP A 64 -29.20 -9.85 -11.88
CA ASP A 64 -28.79 -9.69 -13.27
C ASP A 64 -29.86 -8.94 -14.09
N VAL A 65 -31.13 -9.34 -13.95
CA VAL A 65 -32.27 -8.68 -14.60
C VAL A 65 -32.38 -7.20 -14.19
N LEU A 66 -32.05 -6.88 -12.93
CA LEU A 66 -32.13 -5.53 -12.38
C LEU A 66 -30.82 -4.73 -12.50
N GLY A 67 -29.73 -5.35 -12.97
CA GLY A 67 -28.41 -4.73 -13.11
C GLY A 67 -27.78 -4.32 -11.78
N CYS A 68 -27.88 -5.19 -10.75
CA CYS A 68 -27.32 -4.97 -9.42
C CYS A 68 -26.72 -6.26 -8.85
N SER A 69 -26.31 -6.27 -7.59
CA SER A 69 -25.86 -7.48 -6.88
C SER A 69 -26.97 -8.09 -6.01
N PRO A 70 -26.92 -9.40 -5.70
CA PRO A 70 -27.85 -10.02 -4.74
C PRO A 70 -27.86 -9.34 -3.36
N HIS A 71 -26.74 -8.81 -2.89
CA HIS A 71 -26.65 -8.05 -1.64
C HIS A 71 -27.46 -6.74 -1.69
N ASP A 72 -27.56 -6.09 -2.85
CA ASP A 72 -28.36 -4.87 -3.00
C ASP A 72 -29.85 -5.14 -2.80
N LEU A 73 -30.31 -6.36 -3.11
CA LEU A 73 -31.71 -6.77 -2.99
C LEU A 73 -32.02 -7.46 -1.65
N TRP A 74 -31.07 -8.22 -1.10
CA TRP A 74 -31.21 -8.97 0.16
C TRP A 74 -29.90 -8.90 0.98
N PRO A 75 -29.60 -7.76 1.64
CA PRO A 75 -28.33 -7.54 2.34
C PRO A 75 -28.11 -8.50 3.51
N ASN A 76 -29.20 -8.99 4.11
CA ASN A 76 -29.13 -9.91 5.25
C ASN A 76 -28.84 -11.36 4.83
N GLN A 77 -28.89 -11.67 3.52
CA GLN A 77 -28.75 -13.03 2.99
C GLN A 77 -27.50 -13.23 2.13
N PHE A 78 -27.01 -12.17 1.50
CA PHE A 78 -25.84 -12.22 0.62
C PHE A 78 -24.83 -11.18 1.06
N GLN A 79 -23.55 -11.55 1.10
CA GLN A 79 -22.46 -10.64 1.44
C GLN A 79 -22.27 -9.58 0.34
N PRO A 80 -21.79 -8.37 0.67
CA PRO A 80 -21.39 -7.38 -0.33
C PRO A 80 -20.41 -8.04 -1.31
N PHE A 81 -20.54 -7.73 -2.60
CA PHE A 81 -19.57 -8.18 -3.58
C PHE A 81 -18.24 -7.44 -3.35
N THR A 82 -17.41 -7.97 -2.45
CA THR A 82 -15.99 -7.66 -2.42
C THR A 82 -15.36 -8.58 -3.46
N GLY A 83 -14.90 -8.03 -4.58
CA GLY A 83 -14.28 -8.81 -5.65
C GLY A 83 -13.31 -9.84 -5.07
N ARG A 84 -13.48 -11.10 -5.49
CA ARG A 84 -12.73 -12.32 -5.12
C ARG A 84 -11.42 -12.03 -4.38
N ALA A 85 -11.47 -11.91 -3.05
CA ALA A 85 -10.27 -11.87 -2.23
C ALA A 85 -9.55 -13.20 -2.41
N LEU A 86 -8.29 -13.17 -2.86
CA LEU A 86 -7.43 -14.34 -2.85
C LEU A 86 -7.38 -14.85 -1.41
N ALA A 87 -7.63 -16.15 -1.21
CA ALA A 87 -7.59 -16.76 0.12
C ALA A 87 -6.21 -16.50 0.74
N THR A 88 -6.19 -15.79 1.87
CA THR A 88 -4.93 -15.51 2.57
C THR A 88 -4.78 -16.53 3.69
N ASN A 89 -3.69 -17.29 3.64
CA ASN A 89 -3.27 -18.18 4.73
C ASN A 89 -2.92 -17.38 5.99
N SER A 90 -2.72 -18.10 7.10
CA SER A 90 -2.44 -17.62 8.46
C SER A 90 -1.54 -16.37 8.53
N GLY A 91 -2.18 -15.22 8.68
CA GLY A 91 -1.56 -13.90 8.72
C GLY A 91 -2.08 -13.00 7.61
N GLY A 92 -3.42 -12.88 7.53
CA GLY A 92 -4.19 -12.21 6.48
C GLY A 92 -3.78 -10.76 6.18
N PRO A 93 -4.51 -10.07 5.29
CA PRO A 93 -4.11 -8.73 4.84
C PRO A 93 -3.98 -7.77 6.03
N PHE A 94 -2.95 -6.92 6.00
CA PHE A 94 -2.78 -5.82 6.95
C PHE A 94 -3.09 -4.49 6.27
N THR A 95 -3.49 -3.49 7.05
CA THR A 95 -3.73 -2.13 6.55
C THR A 95 -2.44 -1.33 6.61
N ALA A 96 -2.05 -0.76 5.47
CA ALA A 96 -0.87 0.09 5.35
C ALA A 96 -1.19 1.39 4.61
N THR A 97 -0.39 2.42 4.84
CA THR A 97 -0.49 3.67 4.10
C THR A 97 0.35 3.58 2.84
N LEU A 98 -0.30 3.68 1.68
CA LEU A 98 0.35 3.67 0.38
C LEU A 98 0.04 4.97 -0.36
N TYR A 99 1.09 5.66 -0.78
CA TYR A 99 0.99 6.80 -1.69
C TYR A 99 1.23 6.29 -3.12
N PRO A 100 0.33 6.58 -4.08
CA PRO A 100 0.49 6.22 -5.49
C PRO A 100 1.80 6.69 -6.13
N SER A 101 2.38 7.80 -5.66
CA SER A 101 3.73 8.23 -6.03
C SER A 101 4.49 8.83 -4.86
N ARG A 102 5.82 8.81 -4.93
CA ARG A 102 6.70 9.44 -3.92
C ARG A 102 6.39 10.92 -3.72
N THR A 103 6.03 11.63 -4.79
CA THR A 103 5.70 13.06 -4.71
C THR A 103 4.39 13.36 -4.01
N GLN A 104 3.55 12.35 -3.74
CA GLN A 104 2.30 12.54 -2.98
C GLN A 104 2.49 12.42 -1.46
N LEU A 105 3.62 11.87 -0.99
CA LEU A 105 3.96 11.94 0.42
C LEU A 105 4.40 13.38 0.74
N PRO A 106 3.71 14.11 1.65
CA PRO A 106 4.02 15.51 1.92
C PRO A 106 5.46 15.71 2.38
N ILE A 107 6.09 16.82 1.96
CA ILE A 107 7.44 17.21 2.37
C ILE A 107 7.54 17.28 3.91
N THR A 108 6.50 17.81 4.57
CA THR A 108 6.44 17.87 6.05
C THR A 108 6.50 16.50 6.70
N ALA A 109 5.94 15.46 6.07
CA ALA A 109 6.02 14.09 6.58
C ALA A 109 7.44 13.54 6.49
N TRP A 110 8.17 13.84 5.40
CA TRP A 110 9.59 13.52 5.29
C TRP A 110 10.44 14.23 6.34
N GLN A 111 10.22 15.54 6.56
CA GLN A 111 10.93 16.30 7.58
C GLN A 111 10.69 15.72 8.98
N GLN A 112 9.43 15.46 9.33
CA GLN A 112 9.06 14.88 10.62
C GLN A 112 9.64 13.47 10.80
N HIS A 113 9.67 12.67 9.74
CA HIS A 113 10.22 11.31 9.76
C HIS A 113 11.68 11.31 10.22
N PHE A 114 12.53 12.18 9.65
CA PHE A 114 13.95 12.24 10.03
C PHE A 114 14.20 13.02 11.32
N ALA A 115 13.50 14.13 11.56
CA ALA A 115 13.70 14.95 12.75
C ALA A 115 13.36 14.20 14.06
N GLY A 116 12.42 13.25 14.00
CA GLY A 116 11.97 12.46 15.15
C GLY A 116 12.88 11.30 15.56
N ALA A 117 14.02 11.09 14.91
CA ALA A 117 14.88 9.92 15.16
C ALA A 117 15.50 9.92 16.57
N THR A 118 15.43 8.77 17.23
CA THR A 118 15.95 8.56 18.59
C THR A 118 16.94 7.39 18.71
N ILE A 119 16.91 6.42 17.80
CA ILE A 119 17.73 5.20 17.85
C ILE A 119 18.56 5.06 16.57
N CYS A 120 17.91 5.07 15.41
CA CYS A 120 18.61 4.92 14.14
C CYS A 120 17.93 5.64 12.96
N ILE A 121 18.76 5.98 11.98
CA ILE A 121 18.36 6.42 10.64
C ILE A 121 19.12 5.55 9.64
N ASP A 122 18.39 4.76 8.85
CA ASP A 122 18.96 3.95 7.77
C ASP A 122 18.37 4.39 6.43
N ILE A 123 19.23 4.84 5.51
CA ILE A 123 18.86 5.31 4.17
C ILE A 123 19.54 4.42 3.15
N LEU A 124 18.76 3.79 2.27
CA LEU A 124 19.24 2.99 1.15
C LEU A 124 18.59 3.49 -0.15
N VAL A 125 19.41 4.04 -1.03
CA VAL A 125 18.96 4.76 -2.23
C VAL A 125 20.00 4.63 -3.34
N LEU A 126 19.60 4.85 -4.59
CA LEU A 126 20.58 5.15 -5.64
C LEU A 126 21.17 6.55 -5.46
N ALA A 127 20.33 7.57 -5.30
CA ALA A 127 20.79 8.95 -5.16
C ALA A 127 20.00 9.74 -4.12
N ALA A 128 18.67 9.71 -4.22
CA ALA A 128 17.77 10.51 -3.38
C ALA A 128 18.09 12.01 -3.30
N THR A 129 18.57 12.61 -4.41
CA THR A 129 18.81 14.06 -4.53
C THR A 129 17.65 14.91 -4.01
N PHE A 130 16.40 14.45 -4.20
CA PHE A 130 15.21 15.15 -3.71
C PHE A 130 15.24 15.44 -2.20
N LEU A 131 15.89 14.62 -1.37
CA LEU A 131 15.99 14.89 0.07
C LEU A 131 16.83 16.14 0.31
N PHE A 132 17.96 16.27 -0.40
CA PHE A 132 18.83 17.44 -0.34
C PHE A 132 18.17 18.67 -0.99
N ASP A 133 17.42 18.48 -2.06
CA ASP A 133 16.81 19.58 -2.83
C ASP A 133 15.55 20.16 -2.17
N THR A 134 14.82 19.36 -1.39
CA THR A 134 13.47 19.72 -0.91
C THR A 134 13.31 19.76 0.61
N LEU A 135 14.19 19.10 1.36
CA LEU A 135 14.17 19.17 2.82
C LEU A 135 15.23 20.17 3.27
N ASP A 136 14.78 21.36 3.66
CA ASP A 136 15.65 22.38 4.26
C ASP A 136 16.43 21.78 5.44
N GLY A 137 17.76 21.94 5.42
CA GLY A 137 18.64 21.44 6.49
C GLY A 137 18.66 19.91 6.63
N PHE A 138 18.41 19.15 5.54
CA PHE A 138 18.42 17.68 5.62
C PHE A 138 19.70 17.11 6.20
N LEU A 139 20.85 17.58 5.71
CA LEU A 139 22.15 17.09 6.17
C LEU A 139 22.42 17.48 7.62
N ASP A 140 22.07 18.71 8.01
CA ASP A 140 22.14 19.16 9.41
C ASP A 140 21.26 18.29 10.30
N THR A 141 20.07 17.89 9.85
CA THR A 141 19.19 16.97 10.58
C THR A 141 19.86 15.63 10.85
N LEU A 142 20.59 15.07 9.87
CA LEU A 142 21.33 13.82 10.04
C LEU A 142 22.53 13.98 10.99
N LEU A 143 23.27 15.09 10.86
CA LEU A 143 24.42 15.39 11.72
C LEU A 143 24.00 15.63 13.16
N ASP A 144 22.91 16.38 13.38
CA ASP A 144 22.34 16.63 14.70
C ASP A 144 21.83 15.33 15.33
N ALA A 145 21.22 14.43 14.56
CA ALA A 145 20.83 13.12 15.05
C ALA A 145 22.05 12.30 15.48
N ALA A 146 23.09 12.25 14.64
CA ALA A 146 24.34 11.57 14.96
C ALA A 146 25.01 12.15 16.23
N ALA A 147 25.02 13.48 16.38
CA ALA A 147 25.53 14.16 17.57
C ALA A 147 24.74 13.84 18.85
N ARG A 148 23.43 13.54 18.73
CA ARG A 148 22.60 13.03 19.83
C ARG A 148 22.82 11.54 20.14
N GLY A 149 23.69 10.85 19.38
CA GLY A 149 23.98 9.43 19.56
C GLY A 149 23.09 8.49 18.74
N VAL A 150 22.28 9.02 17.82
CA VAL A 150 21.51 8.20 16.87
C VAL A 150 22.47 7.56 15.86
N GLN A 151 22.33 6.27 15.59
CA GLN A 151 23.11 5.63 14.52
C GLN A 151 22.58 6.08 13.16
N VAL A 152 23.41 6.74 12.35
CA VAL A 152 23.02 7.16 10.99
C VAL A 152 23.82 6.38 9.95
N ARG A 153 23.11 5.65 9.08
CA ARG A 153 23.68 4.85 7.99
C ARG A 153 23.09 5.29 6.66
N PHE A 154 23.94 5.69 5.73
CA PHE A 154 23.55 6.17 4.41
C PHE A 154 24.24 5.33 3.32
N LEU A 155 23.42 4.65 2.52
CA LEU A 155 23.83 3.89 1.33
C LEU A 155 23.39 4.65 0.07
N ILE A 156 24.37 4.96 -0.78
CA ILE A 156 24.14 5.53 -2.12
C ILE A 156 24.57 4.54 -3.21
N GLY A 157 23.94 4.63 -4.37
CA GLY A 157 24.35 3.87 -5.55
C GLY A 157 25.69 4.35 -6.06
N ASP A 158 26.57 3.42 -6.42
CA ASP A 158 27.84 3.75 -7.04
C ASP A 158 27.61 4.23 -8.49
N PRO A 159 27.97 5.48 -8.83
CA PRO A 159 27.72 6.03 -10.16
C PRO A 159 28.48 5.32 -11.29
N ASP A 160 29.59 4.65 -10.98
CA ASP A 160 30.50 4.11 -11.99
C ASP A 160 30.30 2.61 -12.23
N THR A 161 29.12 2.09 -11.87
CA THR A 161 28.77 0.67 -11.94
C THR A 161 27.72 0.34 -12.99
N ALA A 162 27.75 -0.91 -13.47
CA ALA A 162 26.82 -1.40 -14.48
C ALA A 162 25.35 -1.33 -14.03
N THR A 163 25.08 -1.52 -12.73
CA THR A 163 23.70 -1.45 -12.20
C THR A 163 23.12 -0.04 -12.32
N THR A 164 23.90 0.99 -12.02
CA THR A 164 23.45 2.39 -12.13
C THR A 164 23.25 2.80 -13.58
N ILE A 165 24.14 2.37 -14.48
CA ILE A 165 24.00 2.58 -15.93
C ILE A 165 22.72 1.93 -16.44
N LEU A 166 22.53 0.63 -16.16
CA LEU A 166 21.34 -0.12 -16.55
C LEU A 166 20.07 0.55 -16.04
N ARG A 167 20.06 1.04 -14.80
CA ARG A 167 18.89 1.74 -14.26
C ARG A 167 18.55 3.00 -15.04
N GLY A 168 19.56 3.76 -15.47
CA GLY A 168 19.37 4.92 -16.34
C GLY A 168 18.71 4.57 -17.66
N GLU A 169 19.19 3.49 -18.30
CA GLU A 169 18.63 2.96 -19.54
C GLU A 169 17.17 2.50 -19.35
N GLU A 170 16.90 1.72 -18.30
CA GLU A 170 15.55 1.23 -17.98
C GLU A 170 14.56 2.36 -17.71
N GLU A 171 14.96 3.41 -16.98
CA GLU A 171 14.11 4.58 -16.71
C GLU A 171 13.94 5.49 -17.94
N GLY A 172 14.70 5.27 -19.03
CA GLY A 172 14.70 6.13 -20.21
C GLY A 172 15.33 7.50 -19.99
N ILE A 173 16.14 7.66 -18.94
CA ILE A 173 16.82 8.92 -18.59
C ILE A 173 18.35 8.84 -18.61
N GLY A 174 18.91 7.67 -18.94
CA GLY A 174 20.33 7.43 -19.16
C GLY A 174 21.22 7.98 -18.05
N GLU A 175 22.20 8.80 -18.45
CA GLU A 175 23.21 9.44 -17.59
C GLU A 175 22.62 10.25 -16.42
N ALA A 176 21.35 10.62 -16.46
CA ALA A 176 20.74 11.40 -15.38
C ALA A 176 20.72 10.64 -14.04
N VAL A 177 20.62 9.31 -14.02
CA VAL A 177 20.72 8.53 -12.77
C VAL A 177 22.15 8.61 -12.23
N ILE A 178 23.14 8.40 -13.10
CA ILE A 178 24.57 8.46 -12.76
C ILE A 178 24.92 9.83 -12.19
N ALA A 179 24.51 10.91 -12.87
CA ALA A 179 24.74 12.28 -12.41
C ALA A 179 24.15 12.53 -11.02
N ARG A 180 22.93 12.03 -10.75
CA ARG A 180 22.30 12.15 -9.42
C ARG A 180 23.06 11.37 -8.35
N CYS A 181 23.55 10.18 -8.65
CA CYS A 181 24.39 9.40 -7.73
C CYS A 181 25.68 10.16 -7.41
N ARG A 182 26.36 10.71 -8.43
CA ARG A 182 27.56 11.56 -8.26
C ARG A 182 27.28 12.78 -7.39
N THR A 183 26.23 13.55 -7.68
CA THR A 183 25.85 14.72 -6.88
C THR A 183 25.62 14.35 -5.40
N SER A 184 24.93 13.23 -5.14
CA SER A 184 24.66 12.78 -3.77
C SER A 184 25.95 12.37 -3.06
N ALA A 185 26.85 11.67 -3.76
CA ALA A 185 28.18 11.33 -3.24
C ALA A 185 29.01 12.58 -2.92
N GLU A 186 29.03 13.57 -3.81
CA GLU A 186 29.75 14.83 -3.62
C GLU A 186 29.26 15.63 -2.42
N LEU A 187 27.94 15.70 -2.21
CA LEU A 187 27.33 16.37 -1.05
C LEU A 187 27.67 15.67 0.27
N LEU A 188 27.77 14.34 0.25
CA LEU A 188 28.05 13.52 1.44
C LEU A 188 29.54 13.38 1.76
N THR A 189 30.42 13.50 0.76
CA THR A 189 31.87 13.29 0.90
C THR A 189 32.53 14.15 1.99
N PRO A 190 32.22 15.46 2.14
CA PRO A 190 32.78 16.29 3.23
C PRO A 190 32.44 15.77 4.64
N HIS A 191 31.40 14.95 4.76
CA HIS A 191 30.86 14.46 6.02
C HIS A 191 31.16 12.97 6.27
N ALA A 192 31.91 12.30 5.39
CA ALA A 192 32.21 10.87 5.48
C ALA A 192 32.92 10.46 6.80
N ASN A 193 33.60 11.41 7.46
CA ASN A 193 34.27 11.22 8.75
C ASN A 193 33.48 11.75 9.96
N SER A 194 32.24 12.20 9.77
CA SER A 194 31.44 12.76 10.86
C SER A 194 31.10 11.66 11.87
N PRO A 195 31.39 11.84 13.17
CA PRO A 195 31.06 10.84 14.18
C PRO A 195 29.57 10.47 14.17
N GLY A 196 29.26 9.17 14.17
CA GLY A 196 27.88 8.65 14.17
C GLY A 196 27.18 8.63 12.81
N LEU A 197 27.77 9.22 11.77
CA LEU A 197 27.30 9.15 10.38
C LEU A 197 28.21 8.22 9.57
N HIS A 198 27.65 7.12 9.09
CA HIS A 198 28.35 6.14 8.29
C HIS A 198 27.81 6.14 6.86
N ILE A 199 28.69 6.36 5.89
CA ILE A 199 28.31 6.51 4.48
C ILE A 199 29.02 5.43 3.64
N ARG A 200 28.25 4.74 2.80
CA ARG A 200 28.75 3.68 1.92
C ARG A 200 28.14 3.76 0.53
N THR A 201 28.84 3.23 -0.47
CA THR A 201 28.37 3.05 -1.85
C THR A 201 28.05 1.59 -2.13
N HIS A 202 27.08 1.32 -3.01
CA HIS A 202 26.69 -0.04 -3.41
C HIS A 202 26.41 -0.19 -4.92
N ASP A 203 26.59 -1.41 -5.44
CA ASP A 203 26.26 -1.84 -6.81
C ASP A 203 25.06 -2.82 -6.83
N THR A 204 24.24 -2.83 -5.77
CA THR A 204 23.09 -3.75 -5.71
C THR A 204 21.95 -3.30 -6.63
N THR A 205 21.35 -4.24 -7.37
CA THR A 205 20.07 -4.03 -8.05
C THR A 205 18.98 -3.65 -7.04
N LEU A 206 18.53 -2.40 -7.08
CA LEU A 206 17.66 -1.86 -6.05
C LEU A 206 16.18 -1.93 -6.43
N TYR A 207 15.45 -2.88 -5.83
CA TYR A 207 13.99 -3.01 -6.03
C TYR A 207 13.18 -2.02 -5.19
N THR A 208 13.73 -1.59 -4.05
CA THR A 208 13.11 -0.62 -3.14
C THR A 208 14.18 0.28 -2.54
N SER A 209 13.97 1.59 -2.60
CA SER A 209 14.68 2.51 -1.69
C SER A 209 14.03 2.45 -0.30
N THR A 210 14.85 2.47 0.74
CA THR A 210 14.40 2.34 2.14
C THR A 210 14.84 3.54 2.95
N PHE A 211 13.91 4.13 3.69
CA PHE A 211 14.18 5.22 4.64
C PHE A 211 13.61 4.81 5.99
N ARG A 212 14.41 4.12 6.80
CA ARG A 212 14.03 3.70 8.15
C ARG A 212 14.44 4.78 9.13
N VAL A 213 13.52 5.10 10.04
CA VAL A 213 13.79 5.82 11.28
C VAL A 213 13.15 5.04 12.41
N ASP A 214 13.98 4.55 13.33
CA ASP A 214 13.57 3.73 14.47
C ASP A 214 12.68 2.53 14.03
N ASP A 215 11.38 2.60 14.37
CA ASP A 215 10.35 1.59 14.07
C ASP A 215 9.39 1.99 12.93
N THR A 216 9.73 3.04 12.16
CA THR A 216 8.98 3.48 10.96
C THR A 216 9.86 3.48 9.71
N MET A 217 9.33 2.95 8.59
CA MET A 217 10.01 2.85 7.31
C MET A 217 9.14 3.50 6.26
N ILE A 218 9.78 4.28 5.41
CA ILE A 218 9.24 4.69 4.14
C ILE A 218 9.94 3.82 3.08
N ILE A 219 9.17 3.03 2.35
CA ILE A 219 9.66 2.14 1.29
C ILE A 219 9.18 2.69 -0.04
N ASN A 220 10.11 3.14 -0.88
CA ASN A 220 9.81 3.59 -2.23
C ASN A 220 10.13 2.49 -3.24
N PHE A 221 9.11 2.00 -3.93
CA PHE A 221 9.27 0.91 -4.90
C PHE A 221 9.98 1.39 -6.18
N HIS A 222 10.74 0.52 -6.82
CA HIS A 222 11.28 0.77 -8.16
C HIS A 222 10.48 -0.05 -9.18
N ILE A 223 9.52 0.61 -9.83
CA ILE A 223 8.78 0.02 -10.94
C ILE A 223 9.65 0.11 -12.20
N TYR A 224 9.77 -1.00 -12.92
CA TYR A 224 10.49 -1.07 -14.18
C TYR A 224 9.95 -0.03 -15.18
N GLY A 225 10.83 0.69 -15.87
CA GLY A 225 10.44 1.73 -16.82
C GLY A 225 9.93 3.04 -16.21
N SER A 226 9.81 3.14 -14.87
CA SER A 226 9.24 4.31 -14.20
C SER A 226 10.27 5.05 -13.35
N PRO A 227 10.43 6.37 -13.54
CA PRO A 227 11.29 7.21 -12.72
C PRO A 227 10.90 7.16 -11.24
N GLY A 228 11.88 7.10 -10.34
CA GLY A 228 11.63 6.91 -8.89
C GLY A 228 10.60 7.87 -8.26
N ARG A 229 10.51 9.11 -8.75
CA ARG A 229 9.52 10.11 -8.27
C ARG A 229 8.05 9.70 -8.49
N ASN A 230 7.79 8.92 -9.54
CA ASN A 230 6.43 8.49 -9.93
C ASN A 230 6.03 7.18 -9.28
N ASN A 231 6.96 6.51 -8.61
CA ASN A 231 6.72 5.20 -8.04
C ASN A 231 6.07 5.29 -6.66
N PRO A 232 5.28 4.28 -6.29
CA PRO A 232 4.56 4.29 -5.03
C PRO A 232 5.49 4.25 -3.83
N VAL A 233 4.95 4.72 -2.71
CA VAL A 233 5.62 4.73 -1.42
C VAL A 233 4.73 4.12 -0.36
N LEU A 234 5.23 3.08 0.30
CA LEU A 234 4.63 2.46 1.47
C LEU A 234 5.21 3.09 2.74
N VAL A 235 4.34 3.57 3.63
CA VAL A 235 4.72 3.91 5.00
C VAL A 235 4.30 2.75 5.89
N LEU A 236 5.28 2.16 6.56
CA LEU A 236 5.14 0.96 7.37
C LEU A 236 5.69 1.25 8.77
N SER A 237 4.98 0.82 9.80
CA SER A 237 5.52 0.71 11.16
C SER A 237 5.79 -0.76 11.49
N ARG A 238 6.84 -1.04 12.28
CA ARG A 238 7.17 -2.39 12.77
C ARG A 238 5.95 -3.07 13.41
N HIS A 239 5.07 -2.32 14.09
CA HIS A 239 3.89 -2.84 14.77
C HIS A 239 2.76 -3.28 13.82
N GLN A 240 2.69 -2.72 12.60
CA GLN A 240 1.61 -3.03 11.65
C GLN A 240 1.78 -4.42 11.02
N GLU A 241 3.00 -4.76 10.61
CA GLU A 241 3.33 -6.09 10.08
C GLU A 241 4.82 -6.39 10.32
N PRO A 242 5.16 -7.00 11.48
CA PRO A 242 6.54 -7.27 11.87
C PRO A 242 7.31 -8.16 10.89
N ARG A 243 6.65 -9.08 10.17
CA ARG A 243 7.33 -10.00 9.24
C ARG A 243 7.80 -9.27 7.99
N LEU A 244 6.95 -8.41 7.43
CA LEU A 244 7.32 -7.57 6.29
C LEU A 244 8.41 -6.57 6.69
N TRP A 245 8.27 -5.97 7.87
CA TRP A 245 9.29 -5.10 8.43
C TRP A 245 10.66 -5.78 8.51
N ALA A 246 10.72 -6.98 9.12
CA ALA A 246 11.97 -7.74 9.23
C ALA A 246 12.58 -8.07 7.86
N THR A 247 11.73 -8.28 6.83
CA THR A 247 12.20 -8.53 5.46
C THR A 247 12.97 -7.33 4.90
N PHE A 248 12.45 -6.10 5.08
CA PHE A 248 13.13 -4.87 4.65
C PHE A 248 14.37 -4.59 5.51
N GLU A 249 14.31 -4.80 6.83
CA GLU A 249 15.45 -4.67 7.74
C GLU A 249 16.60 -5.59 7.33
N GLN A 250 16.31 -6.86 7.02
CA GLN A 250 17.31 -7.81 6.53
C GLN A 250 17.84 -7.45 5.14
N ALA A 251 17.00 -6.93 4.25
CA ALA A 251 17.44 -6.47 2.94
C ALA A 251 18.42 -5.31 3.07
N PHE A 252 18.13 -4.32 3.92
CA PHE A 252 19.06 -3.23 4.22
C PHE A 252 20.39 -3.76 4.75
N ALA A 253 20.36 -4.65 5.75
CA ALA A 253 21.56 -5.22 6.35
C ALA A 253 22.43 -5.94 5.31
N ARG A 254 21.83 -6.73 4.42
CA ARG A 254 22.56 -7.41 3.33
C ARG A 254 23.26 -6.42 2.41
N VAL A 255 22.62 -5.32 2.03
CA VAL A 255 23.27 -4.31 1.19
C VAL A 255 24.39 -3.62 1.97
N TRP A 256 24.12 -3.23 3.22
CA TRP A 256 25.10 -2.58 4.10
C TRP A 256 26.38 -3.39 4.24
N ASP A 257 26.27 -4.68 4.51
CA ASP A 257 27.41 -5.58 4.77
C ASP A 257 28.28 -5.81 3.53
N ASN A 258 27.72 -5.64 2.32
CA ASN A 258 28.44 -5.78 1.04
C ASN A 258 28.82 -4.43 0.41
N ALA A 259 28.48 -3.32 1.06
CA ALA A 259 28.75 -1.97 0.55
C ALA A 259 30.16 -1.48 0.92
N THR A 260 30.70 -0.59 0.11
CA THR A 260 32.05 -0.02 0.29
C THR A 260 31.96 1.34 1.00
N PRO A 261 32.81 1.64 1.99
CA PRO A 261 32.88 2.99 2.58
C PRO A 261 33.06 4.08 1.52
N LEU A 262 32.34 5.19 1.66
CA LEU A 262 32.54 6.35 0.78
C LEU A 262 33.95 6.92 1.01
N PRO A 263 34.74 7.17 -0.04
CA PRO A 263 36.07 7.75 0.11
C PRO A 263 36.02 9.12 0.78
N THR A 264 36.95 9.37 1.69
CA THR A 264 37.12 10.67 2.32
C THR A 264 37.97 11.55 1.40
N LYS A 265 37.58 12.81 1.18
CA LYS A 265 38.55 13.80 0.69
C LYS A 265 39.57 14.07 1.80
N GLY A 266 40.83 13.74 1.53
CA GLY A 266 41.96 14.09 2.39
C GLY A 266 42.26 15.58 2.38
#